data_AF-A0A524HL44-F1
#
_entry.id   AF-A0A524HL44-F1
#
_cell.length_a   1.000
_cell.length_b   1.000
_cell.length_c   1.000
_cell.angle_alpha   90.00
_cell.angle_beta   90.00
_cell.angle_gamma   90.00
#
_symmetry.space_group_name_H-M   'P 1'
#
loop_
_entity.id
_entity.type
_entity.pdbx_description
1 polymer ?
#
loop_
_entity_poly.entity_id
_entity_poly.type
_entity_poly.pdbx_seq_one_letter_code
_entity_poly.pdbx_strand_id
1 'polypeptide(L)'
;MPTAFHDLYVLIYNLHRSGQRDRATEVFHQFLPILSFFYSHSHTYFNKKAMVRMGIFPTTHYRVSTPPYDTHEERIADELIEEYMNRSSLLQERTELTGYRHGRNL
;
A
#
# COMPACT_ATOMS: atom_id res chain seq x y z
N MET A 1 -13.47 -6.16 -0.57
CA MET A 1 -12.09 -6.69 -0.49
C MET A 1 -11.32 -5.78 0.45
N PRO A 2 -10.50 -6.31 1.39
CA PRO A 2 -9.43 -5.49 1.95
C PRO A 2 -8.57 -5.02 0.76
N THR A 3 -8.12 -3.77 0.80
CA THR A 3 -7.21 -3.20 -0.20
C THR A 3 -5.91 -2.89 0.52
N ALA A 4 -4.78 -3.30 -0.04
CA ALA A 4 -3.48 -2.92 0.51
C ALA A 4 -3.38 -1.39 0.54
N PHE A 5 -2.55 -0.86 1.44
CA PHE A 5 -2.28 0.58 1.53
C PHE A 5 -3.49 1.43 1.98
N HIS A 6 -4.48 0.84 2.66
CA HIS A 6 -5.64 1.57 3.20
C HIS A 6 -5.26 2.84 3.97
N ASP A 7 -4.26 2.74 4.85
CA ASP A 7 -3.81 3.85 5.70
C ASP A 7 -3.26 5.03 4.87
N LEU A 8 -2.61 4.75 3.73
CA LEU A 8 -2.15 5.79 2.80
C LEU A 8 -3.35 6.53 2.17
N TYR A 9 -4.37 5.81 1.71
CA TYR A 9 -5.55 6.42 1.12
C TYR A 9 -6.31 7.27 2.13
N VAL A 10 -6.48 6.77 3.36
CA VAL A 10 -7.11 7.52 4.46
C VAL A 10 -6.32 8.78 4.79
N LEU A 11 -4.99 8.70 4.86
CA LEU A 11 -4.14 9.86 5.09
C LEU A 11 -4.29 10.93 4.02
N ILE A 12 -4.19 10.56 2.73
CA ILE A 12 -4.35 11.49 1.61
C ILE A 12 -5.74 12.14 1.68
N TYR A 13 -6.77 11.35 1.92
CA TYR A 13 -8.14 11.84 2.06
C TYR A 13 -8.26 12.86 3.21
N ASN A 14 -7.73 12.55 4.39
CA ASN A 14 -7.81 13.44 5.56
C ASN A 14 -7.03 14.74 5.36
N LEU A 15 -5.83 14.67 4.77
CA LEU A 15 -5.05 15.86 4.41
C LEU A 15 -5.81 16.73 3.42
N HIS A 16 -6.38 16.13 2.38
CA HIS A 16 -7.16 16.86 1.39
C HIS A 16 -8.42 17.48 2.03
N ARG A 17 -9.16 16.72 2.86
CA ARG A 17 -10.40 17.17 3.49
C ARG A 17 -10.19 18.28 4.52
N SER A 18 -9.03 18.31 5.17
CA SER A 18 -8.62 19.37 6.11
C SER A 18 -8.05 20.62 5.42
N GLY A 19 -8.10 20.71 4.09
CA GLY A 19 -7.60 21.86 3.32
C GLY A 19 -6.09 21.83 3.07
N GLN A 20 -5.37 20.82 3.56
CA GLN A 20 -3.93 20.66 3.37
C GLN A 20 -3.60 20.00 2.01
N ARG A 21 -4.09 20.61 0.92
CA ARG A 21 -4.03 20.04 -0.43
C ARG A 21 -2.59 19.82 -0.92
N ASP A 22 -1.67 20.72 -0.61
CA ASP A 22 -0.27 20.60 -1.03
C ASP A 22 0.39 19.38 -0.37
N ARG A 23 0.14 19.18 0.93
CA ARG A 23 0.63 17.99 1.65
C ARG A 23 -0.01 16.70 1.15
N ALA A 24 -1.30 16.74 0.81
CA ALA A 24 -1.98 15.57 0.22
C ALA A 24 -1.34 15.20 -1.13
N THR A 25 -1.05 16.20 -1.96
CA THR A 25 -0.37 16.03 -3.26
C THR A 25 1.05 15.49 -3.07
N GLU A 26 1.82 16.06 -2.14
CA GLU A 26 3.17 15.61 -1.82
C GLU A 26 3.18 14.13 -1.41
N VAL A 27 2.30 13.73 -0.49
CA VAL A 27 2.15 12.33 -0.08
C VAL A 27 1.75 11.46 -1.27
N PHE A 28 0.77 11.88 -2.08
CA PHE A 28 0.39 11.13 -3.27
C PHE A 28 1.56 10.91 -4.23
N HIS A 29 2.37 11.95 -4.49
CA HIS A 29 3.52 11.88 -5.38
C HIS A 29 4.61 10.95 -4.86
N GLN A 30 4.85 10.93 -3.55
CA GLN A 30 5.82 10.03 -2.93
C GLN A 30 5.46 8.54 -3.10
N PHE A 31 4.17 8.22 -3.12
CA PHE A 31 3.69 6.84 -3.28
C PHE A 31 3.23 6.54 -4.73
N LEU A 32 3.35 7.49 -5.65
CA LEU A 32 2.88 7.35 -7.02
C LEU A 32 3.46 6.13 -7.74
N PRO A 33 4.74 5.75 -7.59
CA PRO A 33 5.26 4.53 -8.22
C PRO A 33 4.54 3.26 -7.74
N ILE A 34 4.29 3.16 -6.43
CA ILE A 34 3.58 2.02 -5.81
C ILE A 34 2.14 1.97 -6.30
N LEU A 35 1.46 3.12 -6.31
CA LEU A 35 0.08 3.23 -6.78
C LEU A 35 -0.04 2.94 -8.28
N SER A 36 0.93 3.36 -9.08
CA SER A 36 0.93 3.13 -10.53
C SER A 36 1.12 1.64 -10.84
N PHE A 37 2.03 0.98 -10.13
CA PHE A 37 2.21 -0.48 -10.25
C PHE A 37 0.98 -1.24 -9.75
N PHE A 38 0.33 -0.74 -8.70
CA PHE A 38 -0.92 -1.30 -8.19
C PHE A 38 -2.03 -1.29 -9.24
N TYR A 39 -2.08 -0.35 -10.19
CA TYR A 39 -3.09 -0.33 -11.24
C TYR A 39 -2.70 -1.06 -12.54
N SER A 40 -1.61 -1.84 -12.52
CA SER A 40 -1.20 -2.68 -13.65
C SER A 40 -2.11 -3.90 -13.86
N HIS A 41 -1.91 -4.63 -14.96
CA HIS A 41 -2.69 -5.83 -15.31
C HIS A 41 -2.65 -6.93 -14.24
N SER A 42 -1.68 -6.91 -13.34
CA SER A 42 -1.50 -7.89 -12.27
C SER A 42 -1.75 -7.29 -10.87
N HIS A 43 -2.53 -6.22 -10.77
CA HIS A 43 -2.92 -5.55 -9.52
C HIS A 43 -3.35 -6.51 -8.41
N THR A 44 -4.09 -7.57 -8.78
CA THR A 44 -4.54 -8.58 -7.82
C THR A 44 -3.33 -9.24 -7.17
N TYR A 45 -2.39 -9.80 -7.96
CA TYR A 45 -1.17 -10.45 -7.47
C TYR A 45 -0.38 -9.54 -6.52
N PHE A 46 -0.10 -8.30 -6.95
CA PHE A 46 0.58 -7.30 -6.14
C PHE A 46 -0.11 -7.05 -4.80
N ASN A 47 -1.43 -6.87 -4.80
CA ASN A 47 -2.22 -6.61 -3.61
C ASN A 47 -2.11 -7.74 -2.56
N LYS A 48 -2.22 -9.00 -2.96
CA LYS A 48 -2.05 -10.12 -2.02
C LYS A 48 -0.62 -10.25 -1.54
N LYS A 49 0.37 -10.09 -2.42
CA LYS A 49 1.78 -10.14 -2.04
C LYS A 49 2.09 -9.07 -0.99
N ALA A 50 1.59 -7.84 -1.20
CA ALA A 50 1.67 -6.77 -0.21
C ALA A 50 0.97 -7.13 1.11
N MET A 51 -0.22 -7.70 1.08
CA MET A 51 -0.95 -8.10 2.30
C MET A 51 -0.29 -9.26 3.06
N VAL A 52 0.36 -10.19 2.37
CA VAL A 52 1.17 -11.23 3.02
C VAL A 52 2.38 -10.60 3.70
N ARG A 53 3.07 -9.67 3.03
CA ARG A 53 4.20 -8.93 3.62
C ARG A 53 3.79 -8.11 4.85
N MET A 54 2.57 -7.56 4.85
CA MET A 54 1.97 -6.85 6.00
C MET A 54 1.46 -7.79 7.11
N GLY A 55 1.49 -9.11 6.91
CA GLY A 55 0.97 -10.09 7.87
C GLY A 55 -0.56 -10.22 7.92
N ILE A 56 -1.29 -9.61 6.97
CA ILE A 56 -2.76 -9.66 6.89
C ILE A 56 -3.23 -11.02 6.35
N PHE A 57 -2.48 -11.60 5.41
CA PHE A 57 -2.76 -12.91 4.85
C PHE A 57 -1.62 -13.89 5.09
N PRO A 58 -1.92 -15.19 5.27
CA PRO A 58 -0.89 -16.19 5.54
C PRO A 58 -0.14 -16.66 4.28
N THR A 59 -0.73 -16.53 3.09
CA THR A 59 -0.16 -17.06 1.83
C THR A 59 -0.51 -16.19 0.63
N THR A 60 0.32 -16.22 -0.40
CA THR A 60 0.08 -15.59 -1.71
C THR A 60 -0.78 -16.46 -2.66
N HIS A 61 -1.34 -17.58 -2.20
CA HIS A 61 -2.12 -18.49 -3.04
C HIS A 61 -3.41 -17.86 -3.60
N TYR A 62 -3.72 -18.21 -4.86
CA TYR A 62 -4.89 -17.76 -5.61
C TYR A 62 -5.69 -18.93 -6.18
N ARG A 63 -7.01 -18.70 -6.34
CA ARG A 63 -7.93 -19.65 -6.97
C ARG A 63 -8.10 -19.45 -8.49
N VAL A 64 -7.42 -18.50 -9.13
CA VAL A 64 -7.61 -18.16 -10.56
C VAL A 64 -6.28 -17.89 -11.27
N SER A 65 -6.22 -18.33 -12.54
CA SER A 65 -5.09 -18.33 -13.47
C SER A 65 -4.81 -16.95 -14.08
N THR A 66 -4.44 -15.96 -13.27
CA THR A 66 -3.74 -14.78 -13.81
C THR A 66 -2.34 -15.23 -14.23
N PRO A 67 -1.82 -14.80 -15.40
CA PRO A 67 -0.43 -15.07 -15.75
C PRO A 67 0.49 -14.67 -14.59
N PRO A 68 1.46 -15.53 -14.22
CA PRO A 68 2.42 -15.17 -13.18
C PRO A 68 3.24 -13.98 -13.65
N TYR A 69 3.81 -13.25 -12.69
CA TYR A 69 4.82 -12.26 -12.99
C TYR A 69 6.02 -12.89 -13.70
N ASP A 70 6.59 -12.12 -14.63
CA ASP A 70 7.96 -12.40 -15.04
C ASP A 70 8.96 -12.03 -13.91
N THR A 71 10.23 -12.37 -14.12
CA THR A 71 11.28 -12.11 -13.13
C THR A 71 11.51 -10.62 -12.84
N HIS A 72 11.23 -9.74 -13.81
CA HIS A 72 11.37 -8.29 -13.64
C HIS A 72 10.20 -7.70 -12.86
N GLU A 73 8.98 -8.12 -13.18
CA GLU A 73 7.76 -7.70 -12.48
C GLU A 73 7.77 -8.17 -11.04
N GLU A 74 8.20 -9.41 -10.76
CA GLU A 74 8.31 -9.94 -9.40
C GLU A 74 9.31 -9.11 -8.57
N ARG A 75 10.48 -8.80 -9.13
CA ARG A 75 11.49 -7.96 -8.49
C ARG A 75 10.96 -6.55 -8.20
N ILE A 76 10.32 -5.91 -9.19
CA ILE A 76 9.75 -4.55 -9.03
C ILE A 76 8.64 -4.57 -7.98
N ALA A 77 7.80 -5.61 -7.98
CA ALA A 77 6.76 -5.77 -6.97
C ALA A 77 7.37 -5.85 -5.56
N ASP A 78 8.41 -6.66 -5.37
CA ASP A 78 9.12 -6.77 -4.10
C ASP A 78 9.74 -5.43 -3.65
N GLU A 79 10.44 -4.74 -4.56
CA GLU A 79 11.05 -3.43 -4.28
C GLU A 79 10.01 -2.39 -3.87
N LEU A 80 8.88 -2.31 -4.57
CA LEU A 80 7.82 -1.34 -4.27
C LEU A 80 7.06 -1.67 -2.99
N ILE A 81 6.87 -2.96 -2.68
CA ILE A 81 6.28 -3.38 -1.40
C ILE A 81 7.22 -3.03 -0.25
N GLU A 82 8.52 -3.32 -0.39
CA GLU A 82 9.50 -2.98 0.65
C GLU A 82 9.59 -1.47 0.85
N GLU A 83 9.56 -0.70 -0.23
CA GLU A 83 9.52 0.77 -0.17
C GLU A 83 8.27 1.27 0.56
N TYR A 84 7.11 0.66 0.30
CA TYR A 84 5.91 0.96 1.07
C TYR A 84 6.12 0.67 2.56
N MET A 85 6.65 -0.51 2.91
CA MET A 85 6.86 -0.91 4.31
C MET A 85 7.79 0.07 5.03
N ASN A 86 8.91 0.45 4.40
CA ASN A 86 9.89 1.39 4.91
C ASN A 86 9.32 2.81 5.12
N ARG A 87 8.40 3.25 4.26
CA ARG A 87 7.74 4.55 4.40
C ARG A 87 6.53 4.51 5.32
N SER A 88 5.86 3.36 5.44
CA SER A 88 4.66 3.20 6.25
C SER A 88 4.95 3.29 7.76
N SER A 89 6.13 2.88 8.21
CA SER A 89 6.60 3.11 9.59
C SER A 89 6.64 4.61 9.92
N LEU A 90 7.07 5.45 8.96
CA LEU A 90 7.06 6.91 9.08
C LEU A 90 5.64 7.50 9.02
N LEU A 91 4.69 6.80 8.39
CA LEU A 91 3.28 7.19 8.41
C LEU A 91 2.63 6.87 9.75
N GLN A 92 2.96 5.75 10.39
CA GLN A 92 2.41 5.37 11.70
C GLN A 92 2.80 6.39 12.79
N GLU A 93 4.05 6.85 12.84
CA GLU A 93 4.47 7.93 13.76
C GLU A 93 3.67 9.23 13.57
N ARG A 94 3.30 9.55 12.33
CA ARG A 94 2.51 10.76 12.02
C ARG A 94 1.01 10.60 12.23
N THR A 95 0.53 9.36 12.24
CA THR A 95 -0.91 9.02 12.36
C THR A 95 -1.34 8.94 13.82
N GLU A 96 -0.41 8.62 14.73
CA GLU A 96 -0.60 8.80 16.17
C GLU A 96 -0.89 10.26 16.56
N LEU A 97 -0.37 11.23 15.78
CA LEU A 97 -0.66 12.66 15.94
C LEU A 97 -2.03 13.08 15.39
N THR A 98 -2.66 12.28 14.52
CA THR A 98 -3.99 12.55 13.93
C THR A 98 -5.12 11.74 14.56
N GLY A 99 -4.81 10.87 15.54
CA GLY A 99 -5.80 10.13 16.33
C GLY A 99 -6.33 8.85 15.68
N TYR A 100 -5.77 8.41 14.54
CA TYR A 100 -6.18 7.16 13.90
C TYR A 100 -5.38 5.99 14.47
N ARG A 101 -6.03 5.17 15.30
CA ARG A 101 -5.43 3.98 15.92
C ARG A 101 -5.53 2.80 14.96
N HIS A 102 -4.38 2.34 14.49
CA HIS A 102 -4.24 1.10 13.73
C HIS A 102 -4.80 -0.08 14.57
N GLY A 103 -5.81 -0.75 14.05
CA GLY A 103 -6.42 -1.92 14.67
C GLY A 103 -5.50 -3.14 14.64
N ARG A 104 -4.45 -3.15 15.48
CA ARG A 104 -3.73 -4.38 15.82
C ARG A 104 -4.49 -5.09 16.92
N ASN A 105 -5.49 -5.86 16.51
CA ASN A 105 -5.94 -7.02 17.27
C ASN A 105 -6.05 -8.15 16.27
N LEU A 106 -5.08 -9.07 16.31
CA LEU A 106 -5.21 -10.51 16.13
C LEU A 106 -3.85 -11.15 16.44
#